data_AF-A0A1M4VQ37-F1
#
_entry.id   AF-A0A1M4VQ37-F1
#
_cell.length_a   1.000
_cell.length_b   1.000
_cell.length_c   1.000
_cell.angle_alpha   90.00
_cell.angle_beta   90.00
_cell.angle_gamma   90.00
#
_symmetry.space_group_name_H-M   'P 1'
#
loop_
_entity.id
_entity.type
_entity.pdbx_description
1 polymer ?
#
loop_
_entity_poly.entity_id
_entity_poly.type
_entity_poly.pdbx_seq_one_letter_code
_entity_poly.pdbx_strand_id
1 'polypeptide(L)'
;MNALLKHLNLLNLKFKLITILVFVVNLSFAQEQEEINQSLNQWHKAAANANAEKYFDLMTEDAVFVGSDADEVWSLKNFKAFAMPYFNNGKAWTFTPVSRNIYVNANNIAWFDEVLTSTHMGLCRGSGIVELVDHQWKIKHYVLSILVPNELVDQVNDKKKQHDTEYIKTP
;
A
#
# COMPACT_ATOMS: atom_id res chain seq x y z
N MET A 1 25.13 -14.58 -51.98
CA MET A 1 25.12 -13.25 -51.36
C MET A 1 23.70 -12.82 -50.91
N ASN A 2 22.66 -12.92 -51.76
CA ASN A 2 21.29 -12.46 -51.42
C ASN A 2 20.58 -13.21 -50.28
N ALA A 3 20.79 -14.53 -50.12
CA ALA A 3 20.16 -15.31 -49.05
C ALA A 3 20.71 -14.96 -47.66
N LEU A 4 22.03 -14.78 -47.56
CA LEU A 4 22.72 -14.38 -46.32
C LEU A 4 22.28 -12.97 -45.88
N LEU A 5 22.20 -12.01 -46.81
CA LEU A 5 21.73 -10.64 -46.52
C LEU A 5 20.27 -10.63 -46.04
N LYS A 6 19.39 -11.41 -46.68
CA LYS A 6 17.98 -11.56 -46.25
C LYS A 6 17.88 -12.16 -44.85
N HIS A 7 18.69 -13.19 -44.56
CA HIS A 7 18.73 -13.80 -43.23
C HIS A 7 19.21 -12.82 -42.16
N LEU A 8 20.27 -12.06 -42.43
CA LEU A 8 20.80 -11.05 -41.51
C LEU A 8 19.80 -9.91 -41.26
N ASN A 9 19.11 -9.43 -42.30
CA ASN A 9 18.05 -8.42 -42.16
C ASN A 9 16.88 -8.93 -41.33
N LEU A 10 16.47 -10.19 -41.53
CA LEU A 10 15.41 -10.82 -40.74
C LEU A 10 15.82 -10.99 -39.28
N LEU A 11 17.08 -11.36 -39.02
CA LEU A 11 17.62 -11.46 -37.66
C LEU A 11 17.66 -10.10 -36.95
N ASN A 12 18.13 -9.06 -37.64
CA ASN A 12 18.13 -7.68 -37.12
C ASN A 12 16.71 -7.17 -36.84
N LEU A 13 15.74 -7.48 -37.71
CA LEU A 13 14.34 -7.13 -37.49
C LEU A 13 13.77 -7.83 -36.25
N LYS A 14 14.05 -9.13 -36.08
CA LYS A 14 13.66 -9.89 -34.87
C LYS A 14 14.27 -9.28 -33.61
N PHE A 15 15.56 -8.93 -33.64
CA PHE A 15 16.22 -8.30 -32.49
C PHE A 15 15.58 -6.97 -32.13
N LYS A 16 15.31 -6.09 -33.12
CA LYS A 16 14.59 -4.83 -32.92
C LYS A 16 13.20 -5.04 -32.31
N LEU A 17 12.45 -6.03 -32.80
CA LEU A 17 11.13 -6.37 -32.26
C LEU A 17 11.20 -6.84 -30.80
N ILE A 18 12.19 -7.67 -30.45
CA ILE A 18 12.40 -8.11 -29.06
C ILE A 18 12.75 -6.93 -28.16
N THR A 19 13.65 -6.03 -28.59
CA THR A 19 14.00 -4.83 -27.81
C THR A 19 12.80 -3.93 -27.57
N ILE A 20 11.98 -3.69 -28.60
CA ILE A 20 10.74 -2.92 -28.48
C ILE A 20 9.78 -3.59 -27.49
N LEU A 21 9.60 -4.92 -27.59
CA LEU A 21 8.72 -5.66 -26.68
C LEU A 21 9.19 -5.55 -25.22
N VAL A 22 10.49 -5.73 -24.96
CA VAL A 22 11.06 -5.58 -23.61
C VAL A 22 10.81 -4.16 -23.10
N PHE A 23 11.01 -3.13 -23.93
CA PHE A 23 10.77 -1.75 -23.52
C PHE A 23 9.29 -1.48 -23.17
N VAL A 24 8.35 -1.97 -23.99
CA VAL A 24 6.90 -1.83 -23.74
C VAL A 24 6.49 -2.49 -22.42
N VAL A 25 6.98 -3.70 -22.14
CA VAL A 25 6.68 -4.41 -20.89
C VAL A 25 7.17 -3.63 -19.67
N ASN A 26 8.38 -3.08 -19.71
CA ASN A 26 8.91 -2.27 -18.61
C ASN A 26 8.09 -0.98 -18.39
N LEU A 27 7.62 -0.34 -19.48
CA LEU A 27 6.75 0.84 -19.38
C LEU A 27 5.40 0.51 -18.75
N SER A 28 4.79 -0.62 -19.09
CA SER A 28 3.53 -1.06 -18.47
C SER A 28 3.67 -1.25 -16.96
N PHE A 29 4.73 -1.93 -16.50
CA PHE A 29 4.96 -2.09 -15.06
C PHE A 29 5.20 -0.76 -14.34
N ALA A 30 5.97 0.16 -14.94
CA ALA A 30 6.21 1.48 -14.36
C ALA A 30 4.91 2.30 -14.27
N GLN A 31 4.05 2.20 -15.29
CA GLN A 31 2.75 2.87 -15.30
C GLN A 31 1.83 2.34 -14.19
N GLU A 32 1.75 1.01 -14.01
CA GLU A 32 0.94 0.40 -12.94
C GLU A 32 1.43 0.82 -11.55
N GLN A 33 2.76 0.86 -11.33
CA GLN A 33 3.33 1.35 -10.07
C GLN A 33 2.96 2.82 -9.79
N GLU A 34 2.95 3.66 -10.81
CA GLU A 34 2.57 5.07 -10.67
C GLU A 34 1.09 5.24 -10.34
N GLU A 35 0.20 4.45 -10.96
CA GLU A 35 -1.24 4.47 -10.65
C GLU A 35 -1.53 4.02 -9.21
N ILE A 36 -0.84 2.98 -8.73
CA ILE A 36 -0.92 2.54 -7.34
C ILE A 36 -0.42 3.64 -6.39
N ASN A 37 0.73 4.26 -6.71
CA ASN A 37 1.27 5.38 -5.95
C ASN A 37 0.27 6.53 -5.81
N GLN A 38 -0.39 6.88 -6.90
CA GLN A 38 -1.39 7.94 -6.93
C GLN A 38 -2.62 7.58 -6.10
N SER A 39 -3.13 6.34 -6.20
CA SER A 39 -4.25 5.87 -5.38
C SER A 39 -3.94 5.97 -3.89
N LEU A 40 -2.77 5.46 -3.45
CA LEU A 40 -2.35 5.54 -2.05
C LEU A 40 -2.16 6.99 -1.56
N ASN A 41 -1.60 7.86 -2.40
CA ASN A 41 -1.48 9.29 -2.07
C ASN A 41 -2.85 9.98 -1.94
N GLN A 42 -3.80 9.63 -2.81
CA GLN A 42 -5.17 10.13 -2.72
C GLN A 42 -5.87 9.63 -1.46
N TRP A 43 -5.63 8.39 -1.06
CA TRP A 43 -6.17 7.81 0.17
C TRP A 43 -5.66 8.55 1.42
N HIS A 44 -4.34 8.76 1.53
CA HIS A 44 -3.75 9.56 2.62
C HIS A 44 -4.28 11.00 2.62
N LYS A 45 -4.40 11.61 1.44
CA LYS A 45 -4.95 12.97 1.30
C LYS A 45 -6.42 13.04 1.69
N ALA A 46 -7.23 12.03 1.40
CA ALA A 46 -8.63 11.98 1.78
C ALA A 46 -8.78 11.93 3.31
N ALA A 47 -7.97 11.13 4.00
CA ALA A 47 -7.93 11.11 5.46
C ALA A 47 -7.51 12.47 6.06
N ALA A 48 -6.42 13.06 5.54
CA ALA A 48 -5.92 14.35 6.03
C ALA A 48 -6.93 15.49 5.88
N ASN A 49 -7.82 15.41 4.88
CA ASN A 49 -8.91 16.37 4.66
C ASN A 49 -10.25 15.95 5.28
N ALA A 50 -10.27 14.90 6.10
CA ALA A 50 -11.48 14.32 6.68
C ALA A 50 -12.59 14.02 5.65
N ASN A 51 -12.21 13.61 4.44
CA ASN A 51 -13.14 13.22 3.39
C ASN A 51 -13.40 11.71 3.43
N ALA A 52 -14.40 11.31 4.22
CA ALA A 52 -14.75 9.91 4.43
C ALA A 52 -15.17 9.20 3.14
N GLU A 53 -15.94 9.88 2.28
CA GLU A 53 -16.42 9.32 1.01
C GLU A 53 -15.25 8.89 0.12
N LYS A 54 -14.33 9.81 -0.18
CA LYS A 54 -13.14 9.51 -1.01
C LYS A 54 -12.20 8.51 -0.34
N TYR A 55 -12.07 8.59 0.99
CA TYR A 55 -11.21 7.68 1.73
C TYR A 55 -11.68 6.24 1.64
N PHE A 56 -12.97 6.00 1.85
CA PHE A 56 -13.52 4.65 1.83
C PHE A 56 -13.85 4.13 0.43
N ASP A 57 -14.03 5.00 -0.58
CA ASP A 57 -14.17 4.59 -1.98
C ASP A 57 -12.88 3.99 -2.55
N LEU A 58 -11.72 4.38 -2.02
CA LEU A 58 -10.41 3.82 -2.35
C LEU A 58 -10.11 2.50 -1.63
N MET A 59 -11.10 1.89 -0.98
CA MET A 59 -11.01 0.56 -0.36
C MET A 59 -11.97 -0.40 -1.07
N THR A 60 -11.59 -1.68 -1.20
CA THR A 60 -12.49 -2.72 -1.72
C THR A 60 -13.63 -2.98 -0.72
N GLU A 61 -14.77 -3.48 -1.20
CA GLU A 61 -15.92 -3.76 -0.32
C GLU A 61 -15.59 -4.77 0.80
N ASP A 62 -14.68 -5.70 0.52
CA ASP A 62 -14.18 -6.73 1.41
C ASP A 62 -12.88 -6.34 2.14
N ALA A 63 -12.51 -5.06 2.14
CA ALA A 63 -11.23 -4.62 2.67
C ALA A 63 -11.09 -4.89 4.18
N VAL A 64 -9.84 -5.16 4.60
CA VAL A 64 -9.45 -5.31 6.00
C VAL A 64 -8.45 -4.23 6.39
N PHE A 65 -8.70 -3.58 7.52
CA PHE A 65 -7.78 -2.64 8.15
C PHE A 65 -7.28 -3.25 9.45
N VAL A 66 -5.95 -3.33 9.59
CA VAL A 66 -5.25 -3.75 10.79
C VAL A 66 -4.58 -2.52 11.39
N GLY A 67 -5.04 -2.14 12.57
CA GLY A 67 -4.48 -1.02 13.33
C GLY A 67 -3.17 -1.39 14.02
N SER A 68 -2.69 -0.50 14.89
CA SER A 68 -1.42 -0.69 15.59
C SER A 68 -1.56 -1.44 16.92
N ASP A 69 -2.77 -1.45 17.49
CA ASP A 69 -3.08 -2.24 18.68
C ASP A 69 -3.50 -3.67 18.29
N ALA A 70 -3.22 -4.65 19.14
CA ALA A 70 -3.30 -6.08 18.81
C ALA A 70 -4.74 -6.55 18.52
N ASP A 71 -5.74 -5.92 19.15
CA ASP A 71 -7.17 -6.19 18.93
C ASP A 71 -7.73 -5.54 17.65
N GLU A 72 -6.95 -4.70 16.97
CA GLU A 72 -7.43 -3.87 15.85
C GLU A 72 -7.36 -4.63 14.52
N VAL A 73 -8.27 -5.59 14.33
CA VAL A 73 -8.51 -6.22 13.02
C VAL A 73 -9.95 -5.99 12.61
N TRP A 74 -10.15 -5.07 11.66
CA TRP A 74 -11.50 -4.64 11.27
C TRP A 74 -11.81 -4.97 9.82
N SER A 75 -13.00 -5.53 9.59
CA SER A 75 -13.66 -5.43 8.29
C SER A 75 -13.94 -3.97 7.95
N LEU A 76 -14.07 -3.64 6.66
CA LEU A 76 -14.39 -2.27 6.23
C LEU A 76 -15.62 -1.69 6.95
N LYS A 77 -16.65 -2.49 7.19
CA LYS A 77 -17.86 -2.06 7.92
C LYS A 77 -17.53 -1.60 9.34
N ASN A 78 -16.76 -2.40 10.08
CA ASN A 78 -16.40 -2.09 11.45
C ASN A 78 -15.41 -0.92 11.50
N PHE A 79 -14.47 -0.88 10.56
CA PHE A 79 -13.52 0.22 10.46
C PHE A 79 -14.23 1.55 10.16
N LYS A 80 -15.20 1.57 9.23
CA LYS A 80 -16.06 2.74 8.99
C LYS A 80 -16.73 3.20 10.29
N ALA A 81 -17.37 2.30 11.03
CA ALA A 81 -18.05 2.66 12.28
C ALA A 81 -17.09 3.27 13.31
N PHE A 82 -15.88 2.72 13.44
CA PHE A 82 -14.81 3.25 14.30
C PHE A 82 -14.30 4.62 13.84
N ALA A 83 -14.09 4.78 12.54
CA ALA A 83 -13.41 5.94 11.96
C ALA A 83 -14.34 7.15 11.77
N MET A 84 -15.63 6.93 11.47
CA MET A 84 -16.58 8.00 11.14
C MET A 84 -16.67 9.15 12.17
N PRO A 85 -16.62 8.91 13.49
CA PRO A 85 -16.56 10.01 14.48
C PRO A 85 -15.40 11.00 14.22
N TYR A 86 -14.22 10.51 13.83
CA TYR A 86 -13.06 11.35 13.54
C TYR A 86 -13.25 12.16 12.26
N PHE A 87 -13.75 11.52 11.20
CA PHE A 87 -14.06 12.18 9.94
C PHE A 87 -15.15 13.25 10.09
N ASN A 88 -16.22 12.96 10.83
CA ASN A 88 -17.30 13.91 11.12
C ASN A 88 -16.83 15.12 11.94
N ASN A 89 -15.84 14.92 12.81
CA ASN A 89 -15.20 15.99 13.58
C ASN A 89 -14.17 16.80 12.77
N GLY A 90 -14.03 16.53 11.47
CA GLY A 90 -13.10 17.23 10.58
C GLY A 90 -11.62 16.93 10.83
N LYS A 91 -11.32 15.90 11.64
CA LYS A 91 -9.95 15.54 12.03
C LYS A 91 -9.82 14.02 12.13
N ALA A 92 -9.40 13.39 11.05
CA ALA A 92 -8.93 12.01 11.05
C ALA A 92 -7.40 11.99 11.29
N TRP A 93 -6.68 11.12 10.59
CA TRP A 93 -5.22 11.02 10.64
C TRP A 93 -4.57 11.70 9.43
N THR A 94 -3.36 12.21 9.66
CA THR A 94 -2.50 12.76 8.62
C THR A 94 -1.22 11.93 8.55
N PHE A 95 -1.05 11.24 7.43
CA PHE A 95 0.17 10.51 7.10
C PHE A 95 0.80 11.12 5.86
N THR A 96 2.12 11.37 5.92
CA THR A 96 2.89 11.82 4.76
C THR A 96 3.91 10.75 4.38
N PRO A 97 3.91 10.24 3.14
CA PRO A 97 4.86 9.22 2.71
C PRO A 97 6.28 9.78 2.66
N VAL A 98 7.22 9.03 3.23
CA VAL A 98 8.67 9.28 3.18
C VAL A 98 9.31 8.43 2.10
N SER A 99 8.93 7.16 2.04
CA SER A 99 9.38 6.21 1.02
C SER A 99 8.30 5.15 0.82
N ARG A 100 8.22 4.59 -0.39
CA ARG A 100 7.27 3.54 -0.73
C ARG A 100 7.90 2.56 -1.71
N ASN A 101 7.72 1.27 -1.44
CA ASN A 101 8.02 0.18 -2.37
C ASN A 101 6.69 -0.40 -2.86
N ILE A 102 6.61 -0.69 -4.17
CA ILE A 102 5.42 -1.29 -4.80
C ILE A 102 5.85 -2.50 -5.61
N TYR A 103 5.16 -3.60 -5.39
CA TYR A 103 5.42 -4.89 -6.00
C TYR A 103 4.17 -5.34 -6.76
N VAL A 104 4.27 -5.37 -8.08
CA VAL A 104 3.15 -5.67 -8.97
C VAL A 104 3.20 -7.14 -9.40
N ASN A 105 2.05 -7.81 -9.40
CA ASN A 105 1.87 -9.15 -9.94
C ASN A 105 0.83 -9.14 -11.07
N ALA A 106 0.89 -10.12 -11.97
CA ALA A 106 0.06 -10.20 -13.18
C ALA A 106 -1.45 -10.41 -12.94
N ASN A 107 -1.90 -10.55 -11.68
CA ASN A 107 -3.26 -10.95 -11.32
C ASN A 107 -4.10 -9.81 -10.74
N ASN A 108 -3.94 -8.57 -11.22
CA ASN A 108 -4.68 -7.40 -10.70
C ASN A 108 -4.50 -7.18 -9.19
N ILE A 109 -3.40 -7.68 -8.63
CA ILE A 109 -3.05 -7.60 -7.22
C ILE A 109 -1.61 -7.11 -7.13
N ALA A 110 -1.38 -6.14 -6.26
CA ALA A 110 -0.05 -5.67 -5.91
C ALA A 110 0.04 -5.53 -4.39
N TRP A 111 1.27 -5.56 -3.86
CA TRP A 111 1.51 -5.25 -2.46
C TRP A 111 2.53 -4.13 -2.32
N PHE A 112 2.51 -3.47 -1.17
CA PHE A 112 3.37 -2.33 -0.91
C PHE A 112 3.77 -2.28 0.55
N ASP A 113 4.87 -1.58 0.79
CA ASP A 113 5.24 -1.05 2.09
C ASP A 113 5.65 0.42 1.93
N GLU A 114 5.29 1.22 2.91
CA GLU A 114 5.63 2.63 2.97
C GLU A 114 6.05 3.03 4.37
N VAL A 115 7.07 3.88 4.43
CA VAL A 115 7.39 4.64 5.64
C VAL A 115 6.63 5.94 5.59
N LEU A 116 5.91 6.25 6.66
CA LEU A 116 5.05 7.40 6.81
C LEU A 116 5.53 8.26 7.99
N THR A 117 5.30 9.56 7.91
CA THR A 117 5.38 10.46 9.08
C THR A 117 4.00 10.85 9.55
N SER A 118 3.83 10.91 10.86
CA SER A 118 2.62 11.32 11.57
C SER A 118 2.97 12.22 12.75
N THR A 119 2.16 13.24 13.01
CA THR A 119 2.30 14.08 14.20
C THR A 119 1.97 13.33 15.49
N HIS A 120 1.10 12.33 15.42
CA HIS A 120 0.69 11.53 16.58
C HIS A 120 1.59 10.32 16.81
N MET A 121 1.97 9.61 15.73
CA MET A 121 2.67 8.33 15.82
C MET A 121 4.19 8.40 15.54
N GLY A 122 4.70 9.57 15.12
CA GLY A 122 6.08 9.68 14.64
C GLY A 122 6.26 8.94 13.31
N LEU A 123 7.33 8.16 13.16
CA LEU A 123 7.52 7.27 12.02
C LEU A 123 6.66 6.02 12.19
N CYS A 124 5.85 5.72 11.19
CA CYS A 124 5.08 4.50 11.12
C CYS A 124 5.28 3.83 9.75
N ARG A 125 4.81 2.59 9.65
CA ARG A 125 4.79 1.81 8.42
C ARG A 125 3.37 1.48 8.05
N GLY A 126 2.97 1.88 6.85
CA GLY A 126 1.83 1.31 6.16
C GLY A 126 2.31 0.14 5.31
N SER A 127 1.61 -0.98 5.33
CA SER A 127 1.86 -2.07 4.38
C SER A 127 0.56 -2.71 4.00
N GLY A 128 0.45 -3.24 2.79
CA GLY A 128 -0.85 -3.70 2.34
C GLY A 128 -0.87 -4.32 0.97
N ILE A 129 -2.09 -4.70 0.59
CA ILE A 129 -2.46 -5.25 -0.70
C ILE A 129 -3.43 -4.27 -1.35
N VAL A 130 -3.20 -4.00 -2.63
CA VAL A 130 -4.16 -3.30 -3.50
C VAL A 130 -4.66 -4.25 -4.58
N GLU A 131 -5.91 -4.05 -4.98
CA GLU A 131 -6.60 -4.79 -6.03
C GLU A 131 -7.13 -3.83 -7.09
N LEU A 132 -6.95 -4.17 -8.36
CA LEU A 132 -7.51 -3.40 -9.47
C LEU A 132 -8.98 -3.79 -9.65
N VAL A 133 -9.88 -2.89 -9.24
CA VAL A 133 -11.34 -3.06 -9.35
C VAL A 133 -11.87 -1.95 -10.25
N ASP A 134 -12.59 -2.31 -11.32
CA ASP A 134 -13.16 -1.37 -12.28
C ASP A 134 -12.16 -0.33 -12.82
N HIS A 135 -10.93 -0.78 -13.13
CA HIS A 135 -9.81 0.06 -13.58
C HIS A 135 -9.28 1.06 -12.53
N GLN A 136 -9.55 0.82 -11.24
CA GLN A 136 -9.03 1.61 -10.14
C GLN A 136 -8.34 0.72 -9.11
N TRP A 137 -7.11 1.07 -8.73
CA TRP A 137 -6.41 0.39 -7.65
C TRP A 137 -7.03 0.79 -6.31
N LYS A 138 -7.57 -0.17 -5.57
CA LYS A 138 -8.20 0.02 -4.27
C LYS A 138 -7.48 -0.81 -3.21
N ILE A 139 -7.46 -0.31 -1.98
CA ILE A 139 -6.87 -1.02 -0.82
C ILE A 139 -7.77 -2.20 -0.46
N LYS A 140 -7.18 -3.40 -0.49
CA LYS A 140 -7.82 -4.65 -0.07
C LYS A 140 -7.42 -5.05 1.35
N HIS A 141 -6.17 -4.78 1.71
CA HIS A 141 -5.66 -5.04 3.06
C HIS A 141 -4.68 -3.95 3.44
N TYR A 142 -4.76 -3.44 4.66
CA TYR A 142 -3.83 -2.42 5.17
C TYR A 142 -3.44 -2.72 6.60
N VAL A 143 -2.14 -2.66 6.90
CA VAL A 143 -1.55 -2.84 8.23
C VAL A 143 -0.78 -1.58 8.57
N LEU A 144 -1.12 -0.98 9.72
CA LEU A 144 -0.42 0.16 10.29
C LEU A 144 0.43 -0.26 11.48
N SER A 145 1.70 0.11 11.50
CA SER A 145 2.59 -0.21 12.63
C SER A 145 3.46 0.98 13.01
N ILE A 146 3.70 1.18 14.31
CA ILE A 146 4.69 2.14 14.80
C ILE A 146 6.09 1.57 14.54
N LEU A 147 7.00 2.38 13.99
CA LEU A 147 8.38 1.96 13.78
C LEU A 147 9.21 2.25 15.04
N VAL A 148 9.71 1.19 15.67
CA VAL A 148 10.56 1.25 16.86
C VAL A 148 12.00 0.96 16.45
N PRO A 149 12.96 1.89 16.70
CA PRO A 149 14.38 1.61 16.54
C PRO A 149 14.80 0.40 17.40
N ASN A 150 15.61 -0.49 16.86
CA ASN A 150 15.95 -1.75 17.51
C ASN A 150 16.58 -1.56 18.90
N GLU A 151 17.37 -0.49 19.08
CA GLU A 151 17.99 -0.11 20.35
C GLU A 151 17.00 0.34 21.44
N LEU A 152 15.75 0.65 21.06
CA LEU A 152 14.68 1.04 21.98
C LEU A 152 13.69 -0.10 22.28
N VAL A 153 13.83 -1.27 21.63
CA VAL A 153 12.89 -2.38 21.77
C VAL A 153 12.72 -2.84 23.22
N ASP A 154 13.81 -2.97 23.97
CA ASP A 154 13.74 -3.38 25.38
C ASP A 154 12.94 -2.38 26.22
N GLN A 155 13.16 -1.08 26.01
CA GLN A 155 12.44 -0.03 26.73
C GLN A 155 10.95 0.00 26.39
N VAL A 156 10.61 -0.26 25.12
CA VAL A 156 9.22 -0.36 24.67
C VAL A 156 8.57 -1.60 25.28
N ASN A 157 9.23 -2.75 25.22
CA ASN A 157 8.75 -4.01 25.80
C ASN A 157 8.49 -3.87 27.30
N ASP A 158 9.39 -3.24 28.05
CA ASP A 158 9.20 -2.99 29.48
C ASP A 158 7.95 -2.15 29.76
N LYS A 159 7.67 -1.13 28.95
CA LYS A 159 6.50 -0.26 29.10
C LYS A 159 5.17 -0.97 28.83
N LYS A 160 5.14 -1.91 27.88
CA LYS A 160 3.92 -2.64 27.49
C LYS A 160 3.79 -4.02 28.12
N LYS A 161 4.77 -4.46 28.93
CA LYS A 161 4.85 -5.81 29.48
C LYS A 161 3.58 -6.29 30.19
N GLN A 162 2.96 -5.44 31.01
CA GLN A 162 1.72 -5.79 31.70
C GLN A 162 0.59 -6.01 30.70
N HIS A 163 0.39 -5.05 29.80
CA HIS A 163 -0.65 -5.11 28.77
C HIS A 163 -0.48 -6.35 27.87
N ASP A 164 0.74 -6.64 27.41
CA ASP A 164 1.04 -7.86 26.64
C ASP A 164 0.70 -9.13 27.40
N THR A 165 1.06 -9.19 28.68
CA THR A 165 0.82 -10.35 29.53
C THR A 165 -0.69 -10.58 29.74
N GLU A 166 -1.48 -9.51 29.81
CA GLU A 166 -2.94 -9.57 29.90
C GLU A 166 -3.54 -10.01 28.56
N TYR A 167 -3.10 -9.42 27.45
CA TYR A 167 -3.55 -9.78 26.10
C TYR A 167 -3.31 -11.27 25.79
N ILE A 168 -2.10 -11.77 26.02
CA ILE A 168 -1.71 -13.17 25.72
C ILE A 168 -2.55 -14.20 26.51
N LYS A 169 -3.15 -13.81 27.65
CA LYS A 169 -4.02 -14.69 28.43
C LYS A 169 -5.44 -14.79 27.90
N THR A 170 -5.81 -13.91 26.98
CA THR A 170 -7.15 -13.88 26.38
C THR A 170 -7.15 -14.84 25.17
N PRO A 171 -7.86 -15.97 25.23
CA PRO A 171 -7.87 -16.97 24.15
C PRO A 171 -8.64 -16.49 22.91
#